data_AF-A0A662JHH8-F1
#
_entry.id   AF-A0A662JHH8-F1
#
_cell.length_a   1.000
_cell.length_b   1.000
_cell.length_c   1.000
_cell.angle_alpha   90.00
_cell.angle_beta   90.00
_cell.angle_gamma   90.00
#
_symmetry.space_group_name_H-M   'P 1'
#
loop_
_entity.id
_entity.type
_entity.pdbx_description
1 polymer ?
#
loop_
_entity_poly.entity_id
_entity_poly.type
_entity_poly.pdbx_seq_one_letter_code
_entity_poly.pdbx_strand_id
1 'polypeptide(L)'
;MARWPELMQAVILSLLFTIALLYATLEVPRLIHGILLNHIPDYGFGNWQPARETLNYLRPIGYVSLLAVIGLIVTGFIIKRSGFALLGSVAFHLPTFGHFAFTMFFLAGIGSLRLLWIPLLDISPVILKLGHIALLPYLLIALPASLIMKELMSTIHLSLLEGPAALISLMFMFAGLLIFTLSTATWLYGRFKGHKLIDYWIYKMSRHPQYLGFILWSYGLLLTTIWLGAQAPRGGYVPTPTLPWLISTLLIITVALWEETVMIKKHGKEYLRYRESTPFMIPLPKTLASLLRRIVKVLLRKTYPENLKEILCLMGLCAATLILLSIPLALTLS
;
A
#
# COMPACT_ATOMS: atom_id res chain seq x y z
N MET A 1 3.69 -17.33 -34.16
CA MET A 1 3.15 -16.06 -34.68
C MET A 1 1.96 -15.65 -33.82
N ALA A 2 2.08 -14.57 -33.05
CA ALA A 2 0.93 -14.01 -32.33
C ALA A 2 -0.13 -13.62 -33.37
N ARG A 3 -1.38 -14.05 -33.19
CA ARG A 3 -2.49 -13.44 -33.92
C ARG A 3 -2.63 -12.05 -33.32
N TRP A 4 -2.14 -11.04 -34.03
CA TRP A 4 -2.22 -9.61 -33.71
C TRP A 4 -3.52 -9.17 -32.99
N PRO A 5 -4.74 -9.68 -33.30
CA PRO A 5 -5.93 -9.31 -32.55
C PRO A 5 -5.89 -9.63 -31.05
N GLU A 6 -5.34 -10.77 -30.63
CA GLU A 6 -5.41 -11.21 -29.22
C GLU A 6 -4.46 -10.41 -28.31
N LEU A 7 -3.25 -10.10 -28.82
CA LEU A 7 -2.32 -9.24 -28.11
C LEU A 7 -2.88 -7.82 -27.98
N MET A 8 -3.46 -7.29 -29.07
CA MET A 8 -4.09 -5.98 -29.05
C MET A 8 -5.25 -5.93 -28.05
N GLN A 9 -6.12 -6.95 -28.02
CA GLN A 9 -7.20 -7.07 -27.04
C GLN A 9 -6.66 -7.09 -25.60
N ALA A 10 -5.61 -7.87 -25.33
CA ALA A 10 -5.00 -7.95 -24.02
C ALA A 10 -4.41 -6.60 -23.56
N VAL A 11 -3.77 -5.87 -24.47
CA VAL A 11 -3.22 -4.53 -24.21
C VAL A 11 -4.34 -3.53 -23.94
N ILE A 12 -5.39 -3.49 -24.77
CA ILE A 12 -6.53 -2.58 -24.60
C ILE A 12 -7.23 -2.83 -23.27
N LEU A 13 -7.52 -4.09 -22.94
CA LEU A 13 -8.18 -4.44 -21.67
C LEU A 13 -7.30 -4.12 -20.46
N SER A 14 -5.99 -4.35 -20.57
CA SER A 14 -5.05 -3.98 -19.51
C SER A 14 -5.00 -2.47 -19.29
N LEU A 15 -4.94 -1.68 -20.36
CA LEU A 15 -4.99 -0.21 -20.28
C LEU A 15 -6.31 0.26 -19.67
N LEU A 16 -7.44 -0.28 -20.13
CA LEU A 16 -8.76 0.04 -19.58
C LEU A 16 -8.82 -0.26 -18.08
N PHE A 17 -8.28 -1.41 -17.65
CA PHE A 17 -8.24 -1.78 -16.24
C PHE A 17 -7.35 -0.83 -15.42
N THR A 18 -6.17 -0.47 -15.92
CA THR A 18 -5.28 0.51 -15.26
C THR A 18 -5.92 1.89 -15.18
N ILE A 19 -6.58 2.36 -16.25
CA ILE A 19 -7.30 3.64 -16.27
C ILE A 19 -8.44 3.62 -15.27
N ALA A 20 -9.23 2.54 -15.23
CA ALA A 20 -10.31 2.37 -14.27
C ALA A 20 -9.79 2.39 -12.82
N LEU A 21 -8.66 1.71 -12.54
CA LEU A 21 -8.02 1.73 -11.23
C LEU A 21 -7.57 3.14 -10.83
N LEU A 22 -6.96 3.89 -11.75
CA LEU A 22 -6.55 5.29 -11.51
C LEU A 22 -7.76 6.17 -11.23
N TYR A 23 -8.81 6.05 -12.04
CA TYR A 23 -10.05 6.81 -11.87
C TYR A 23 -10.71 6.49 -10.52
N ALA A 24 -10.79 5.21 -10.16
CA ALA A 24 -11.34 4.77 -8.87
C ALA A 24 -10.51 5.24 -7.67
N THR A 25 -9.20 5.44 -7.83
CA THR A 25 -8.30 5.82 -6.73
C THR A 25 -8.13 7.32 -6.58
N LEU A 26 -8.20 8.08 -7.67
CA LEU A 26 -7.93 9.53 -7.66
C LEU A 26 -9.20 10.35 -7.90
N GLU A 27 -9.93 10.05 -8.98
CA GLU A 27 -11.09 10.84 -9.41
C GLU A 27 -12.32 10.59 -8.54
N VAL A 28 -12.63 9.32 -8.22
CA VAL A 28 -13.77 9.00 -7.36
C VAL A 28 -13.62 9.65 -5.97
N PRO A 29 -12.47 9.55 -5.27
CA PRO A 29 -12.24 10.30 -4.04
C PRO A 29 -12.38 11.80 -4.18
N ARG A 30 -11.91 12.39 -5.28
CA ARG A 30 -12.04 13.83 -5.56
C ARG A 30 -13.50 14.25 -5.70
N LEU A 31 -14.31 13.49 -6.42
CA LEU A 31 -15.74 13.75 -6.59
C LEU A 31 -16.50 13.62 -5.26
N ILE A 32 -16.24 12.53 -4.53
CA ILE A 32 -16.82 12.30 -3.19
C ILE A 32 -16.43 13.43 -2.25
N HIS A 33 -15.16 13.87 -2.29
CA HIS A 33 -14.69 14.99 -1.49
C HIS A 33 -15.49 16.27 -1.75
N GLY A 34 -15.69 16.63 -3.03
CA GLY A 34 -16.48 17.79 -3.41
C GLY A 34 -17.94 17.72 -2.92
N ILE A 35 -18.56 16.54 -2.97
CA ILE A 35 -19.92 16.33 -2.44
C ILE A 35 -19.93 16.50 -0.92
N LEU A 36 -18.97 15.90 -0.22
CA LEU A 36 -18.92 15.90 1.25
C LEU A 36 -18.54 17.25 1.84
N LEU A 37 -17.86 18.13 1.09
CA LEU A 37 -17.56 19.50 1.55
C LEU A 37 -18.82 20.32 1.85
N ASN A 38 -19.95 20.01 1.20
CA ASN A 38 -21.24 20.64 1.49
C ASN A 38 -21.79 20.26 2.86
N HIS A 39 -21.32 19.16 3.45
CA HIS A 39 -21.79 18.64 4.74
C HIS A 39 -20.77 18.82 5.85
N ILE A 40 -19.49 18.64 5.56
CA ILE A 40 -18.38 18.82 6.50
C ILE A 40 -17.42 19.83 5.87
N PRO A 41 -17.64 21.13 6.12
CA PRO A 41 -16.91 22.19 5.45
C PRO A 41 -15.45 22.21 5.88
N ASP A 42 -14.63 22.82 5.03
CA ASP A 42 -13.27 23.17 5.40
C ASP A 42 -13.27 24.49 6.18
N TYR A 43 -12.90 24.44 7.46
CA TYR A 43 -12.96 25.61 8.35
C TYR A 43 -11.89 26.67 8.06
N GLY A 44 -10.86 26.33 7.26
CA GLY A 44 -9.84 27.28 6.81
C GLY A 44 -8.89 27.78 7.91
N PHE A 45 -7.96 28.67 7.54
CA PHE A 45 -7.10 29.37 8.51
C PHE A 45 -7.92 30.44 9.26
N GLY A 46 -8.04 30.29 10.58
CA GLY A 46 -8.64 31.30 11.48
C GLY A 46 -9.87 30.82 12.26
N ASN A 47 -10.60 29.82 11.77
CA ASN A 47 -11.81 29.30 12.45
C ASN A 47 -11.54 28.00 13.21
N TRP A 48 -10.49 27.99 14.06
CA TRP A 48 -10.11 26.80 14.83
C TRP A 48 -11.14 26.36 15.87
N GLN A 49 -11.94 27.31 16.37
CA GLN A 49 -12.89 27.04 17.43
C GLN A 49 -14.10 26.22 16.94
N PRO A 50 -14.77 26.58 15.82
CA PRO A 50 -15.76 25.71 15.17
C PRO A 50 -15.22 24.34 14.75
N ALA A 51 -13.97 24.29 14.27
CA ALA A 51 -13.33 23.02 13.90
C ALA A 51 -13.14 22.09 15.13
N ARG A 52 -12.75 22.66 16.27
CA ARG A 52 -12.57 21.92 17.52
C ARG A 52 -13.89 21.46 18.11
N GLU A 53 -14.93 22.29 18.05
CA GLU A 53 -16.29 21.92 18.46
C GLU A 53 -16.84 20.77 17.62
N THR A 54 -16.68 20.86 16.29
CA THR A 54 -17.04 19.79 15.36
C THR A 54 -16.28 18.50 15.66
N LEU A 55 -14.96 18.60 15.90
CA LEU A 55 -14.14 17.45 16.27
C LEU A 55 -14.60 16.80 17.57
N ASN A 56 -14.88 17.59 18.60
CA ASN A 56 -15.37 17.08 19.89
C ASN A 56 -16.74 16.43 19.76
N TYR A 57 -17.62 16.98 18.91
CA TYR A 57 -18.93 16.40 18.61
C TYR A 57 -18.82 15.08 17.85
N LEU A 58 -17.91 14.99 16.87
CA LEU A 58 -17.72 13.78 16.07
C LEU A 58 -16.93 12.70 16.82
N ARG A 59 -16.05 13.05 17.75
CA ARG A 59 -15.16 12.11 18.45
C ARG A 59 -15.89 10.87 19.00
N PRO A 60 -17.02 10.96 19.75
CA PRO A 60 -17.78 9.79 20.19
C PRO A 60 -18.22 8.87 19.04
N ILE A 61 -18.62 9.43 17.90
CA ILE A 61 -18.98 8.67 16.70
C ILE A 61 -17.78 7.89 16.18
N GLY A 62 -16.58 8.47 16.22
CA GLY A 62 -15.33 7.79 15.89
C GLY A 62 -15.07 6.57 16.77
N TYR A 63 -15.26 6.68 18.09
CA TYR A 63 -15.13 5.57 19.03
C TYR A 63 -16.14 4.45 18.75
N VAL A 64 -17.42 4.81 18.58
CA VAL A 64 -18.48 3.83 18.27
C VAL A 64 -18.20 3.14 16.93
N SER A 65 -17.75 3.89 15.92
CA SER A 65 -17.43 3.36 14.60
C SER A 65 -16.26 2.37 14.66
N LEU A 66 -15.19 2.69 15.40
CA LEU A 66 -14.05 1.79 15.55
C LEU A 66 -14.45 0.50 16.29
N LEU A 67 -15.23 0.62 17.37
CA LEU A 67 -15.75 -0.54 18.11
C LEU A 67 -16.65 -1.40 17.23
N ALA A 68 -17.51 -0.79 16.41
CA ALA A 68 -18.35 -1.52 15.46
C ALA A 68 -17.51 -2.27 14.42
N VAL A 69 -16.46 -1.64 13.87
CA VAL A 69 -15.54 -2.27 12.92
C VAL A 69 -14.78 -3.43 13.56
N ILE A 70 -14.24 -3.27 14.77
CA ILE A 70 -13.59 -4.35 15.51
C ILE A 70 -14.59 -5.48 15.80
N GLY A 71 -15.81 -5.13 16.21
CA GLY A 71 -16.90 -6.08 16.45
C GLY A 71 -17.25 -6.89 15.20
N LEU A 72 -17.32 -6.26 14.02
CA LEU A 72 -17.54 -6.94 12.74
C LEU A 72 -16.40 -7.94 12.43
N ILE A 73 -15.15 -7.53 12.65
CA ILE A 73 -13.98 -8.39 12.42
C ILE A 73 -14.04 -9.62 13.35
N VAL A 74 -14.18 -9.39 14.66
CA VAL A 74 -14.23 -10.46 15.67
C VAL A 74 -15.41 -11.40 15.43
N THR A 75 -16.59 -10.85 15.18
CA THR A 75 -17.81 -11.62 14.87
C THR A 75 -17.63 -12.46 13.61
N GLY A 76 -17.00 -11.91 12.56
CA GLY A 76 -16.69 -12.64 11.34
C GLY A 76 -15.80 -13.86 11.58
N PHE A 77 -14.80 -13.74 12.46
CA PHE A 77 -13.96 -14.87 12.86
C PHE A 77 -14.72 -15.89 13.72
N ILE A 78 -15.51 -15.46 14.70
CA ILE A 78 -16.28 -16.35 15.58
C ILE A 78 -17.29 -17.18 14.78
N ILE A 79 -18.03 -16.53 13.88
CA ILE A 79 -19.08 -17.19 13.06
C ILE A 79 -18.46 -17.94 11.86
N LYS A 80 -17.15 -17.83 11.63
CA LYS A 80 -16.44 -18.36 10.44
C LYS A 80 -17.05 -17.88 9.11
N ARG A 81 -17.71 -16.72 9.12
CA ARG A 81 -18.25 -16.05 7.93
C ARG A 81 -17.27 -14.99 7.48
N SER A 82 -16.54 -15.30 6.42
CA SER A 82 -15.51 -14.42 5.84
C SER A 82 -16.06 -13.05 5.42
N GLY A 83 -17.34 -12.94 5.06
CA GLY A 83 -17.97 -11.68 4.65
C GLY A 83 -17.91 -10.58 5.71
N PHE A 84 -18.17 -10.88 6.98
CA PHE A 84 -18.13 -9.88 8.06
C PHE A 84 -16.70 -9.44 8.38
N ALA A 85 -15.76 -10.39 8.42
CA ALA A 85 -14.35 -10.09 8.62
C ALA A 85 -13.78 -9.25 7.46
N LEU A 86 -14.19 -9.56 6.22
CA LEU A 86 -13.84 -8.79 5.04
C LEU A 86 -14.41 -7.37 5.10
N LEU A 87 -15.70 -7.22 5.42
CA LEU A 87 -16.34 -5.91 5.52
C LEU A 87 -15.68 -5.04 6.58
N GLY A 88 -15.41 -5.60 7.76
CA GLY A 88 -14.69 -4.90 8.82
C GLY A 88 -13.26 -4.52 8.42
N SER A 89 -12.54 -5.41 7.73
CA SER A 89 -11.18 -5.12 7.23
C SER A 89 -11.17 -4.01 6.18
N VAL A 90 -12.12 -4.03 5.24
CA VAL A 90 -12.30 -2.97 4.24
C VAL A 90 -12.66 -1.64 4.91
N ALA A 91 -13.60 -1.65 5.86
CA ALA A 91 -13.98 -0.47 6.62
C ALA A 91 -12.79 0.12 7.39
N PHE A 92 -11.95 -0.72 8.01
CA PHE A 92 -10.75 -0.28 8.71
C PHE A 92 -9.73 0.45 7.82
N HIS A 93 -9.64 0.08 6.53
CA HIS A 93 -8.74 0.71 5.56
C HIS A 93 -9.37 1.93 4.86
N LEU A 94 -10.68 2.12 4.94
CA LEU A 94 -11.38 3.24 4.31
C LEU A 94 -10.80 4.63 4.65
N PRO A 95 -10.33 4.90 5.89
CA PRO A 95 -9.66 6.16 6.23
C PRO A 95 -8.41 6.49 5.39
N THR A 96 -7.78 5.49 4.75
CA THR A 96 -6.66 5.74 3.85
C THR A 96 -7.05 6.70 2.72
N PHE A 97 -8.28 6.59 2.19
CA PHE A 97 -8.81 7.49 1.16
C PHE A 97 -8.97 8.93 1.64
N GLY A 98 -9.09 9.16 2.94
CA GLY A 98 -9.06 10.50 3.51
C GLY A 98 -7.78 11.27 3.19
N HIS A 99 -6.67 10.59 2.87
CA HIS A 99 -5.40 11.22 2.46
C HIS A 99 -5.44 11.88 1.08
N PHE A 100 -6.46 11.60 0.29
CA PHE A 100 -6.74 12.35 -0.93
C PHE A 100 -7.53 13.65 -0.67
N ALA A 101 -7.97 13.91 0.56
CA ALA A 101 -8.51 15.21 0.97
C ALA A 101 -7.35 16.19 1.21
N PHE A 102 -7.21 17.19 0.34
CA PHE A 102 -6.24 18.28 0.48
C PHE A 102 -6.90 19.51 1.13
N THR A 103 -7.40 19.35 2.35
CA THR A 103 -8.13 20.38 3.10
C THR A 103 -7.44 20.80 4.39
N MET A 104 -7.73 22.02 4.84
CA MET A 104 -7.19 22.60 6.08
C MET A 104 -7.72 21.87 7.32
N PHE A 105 -9.01 21.53 7.34
CA PHE A 105 -9.61 20.70 8.36
C PHE A 105 -9.45 19.21 8.02
N PHE A 106 -8.83 18.47 8.95
CA PHE A 106 -8.50 17.05 8.81
C PHE A 106 -9.70 16.14 8.48
N LEU A 107 -10.91 16.51 8.91
CA LEU A 107 -12.14 15.77 8.64
C LEU A 107 -12.99 16.36 7.51
N ALA A 108 -12.55 17.43 6.84
CA ALA A 108 -13.35 18.04 5.77
C ALA A 108 -13.50 17.12 4.55
N GLY A 109 -14.70 17.15 3.96
CA GLY A 109 -15.04 16.31 2.81
C GLY A 109 -14.75 14.82 3.05
N ILE A 110 -14.02 14.19 2.13
CA ILE A 110 -13.59 12.78 2.26
C ILE A 110 -12.62 12.52 3.44
N GLY A 111 -12.01 13.58 4.01
CA GLY A 111 -11.22 13.48 5.24
C GLY A 111 -12.04 12.95 6.43
N SER A 112 -13.37 13.10 6.40
CA SER A 112 -14.29 12.58 7.42
C SER A 112 -14.21 11.07 7.61
N LEU A 113 -13.77 10.31 6.60
CA LEU A 113 -13.51 8.88 6.72
C LEU A 113 -12.49 8.58 7.83
N ARG A 114 -11.57 9.51 8.10
CA ARG A 114 -10.56 9.41 9.18
C ARG A 114 -11.14 9.47 10.58
N LEU A 115 -12.43 9.80 10.72
CA LEU A 115 -13.17 9.71 11.98
C LEU A 115 -13.00 8.34 12.64
N LEU A 116 -12.94 7.27 11.84
CA LEU A 116 -12.71 5.90 12.31
C LEU A 116 -11.36 5.73 13.04
N TRP A 117 -10.34 6.50 12.70
CA TRP A 117 -9.00 6.42 13.31
C TRP A 117 -8.79 7.41 14.45
N ILE A 118 -9.72 8.33 14.73
CA ILE A 118 -9.60 9.27 15.86
C ILE A 118 -9.30 8.57 17.18
N PRO A 119 -9.97 7.47 17.56
CA PRO A 119 -9.65 6.79 18.82
C PRO A 119 -8.20 6.30 18.88
N LEU A 120 -7.63 5.87 17.75
CA LEU A 120 -6.24 5.45 17.68
C LEU A 120 -5.29 6.65 17.84
N LEU A 121 -5.64 7.78 17.21
CA LEU A 121 -4.88 9.02 17.31
C LEU A 121 -4.92 9.63 18.72
N ASP A 122 -6.07 9.57 19.39
CA ASP A 122 -6.24 10.02 20.77
C ASP A 122 -5.42 9.15 21.75
N ILE A 123 -5.23 7.85 21.48
CA ILE A 123 -4.33 6.98 22.27
C ILE A 123 -2.87 7.34 22.01
N SER A 124 -2.46 7.36 20.74
CA SER A 124 -1.12 7.81 20.34
C SER A 124 -1.04 8.05 18.83
N PRO A 125 -0.51 9.21 18.38
CA PRO A 125 -0.29 9.47 16.95
C PRO A 125 0.78 8.53 16.35
N VAL A 126 1.59 7.88 17.18
CA VAL A 126 2.64 6.94 16.76
C VAL A 126 2.04 5.65 16.18
N ILE A 127 0.81 5.27 16.55
CA ILE A 127 0.18 4.00 16.12
C ILE A 127 0.12 3.90 14.58
N LEU A 128 -0.29 4.97 13.89
CA LEU A 128 -0.35 4.97 12.41
C LEU A 128 1.03 4.97 11.76
N LYS A 129 2.07 5.40 12.49
CA LYS A 129 3.47 5.46 12.07
C LYS A 129 4.24 4.17 12.32
N LEU A 130 3.62 3.13 12.90
CA LEU A 130 4.24 1.83 13.15
C LEU A 130 4.61 1.03 11.89
N GLY A 131 4.51 1.62 10.70
CA GLY A 131 5.07 1.09 9.46
C GLY A 131 6.20 1.95 8.89
N HIS A 132 6.77 2.92 9.62
CA HIS A 132 7.80 3.84 9.13
C HIS A 132 9.04 3.14 8.54
N ILE A 133 9.32 1.88 8.89
CA ILE A 133 10.38 1.10 8.22
C ILE A 133 10.14 0.98 6.70
N ALA A 134 8.89 1.05 6.24
CA ALA A 134 8.53 1.09 4.83
C ALA A 134 9.11 2.32 4.11
N LEU A 135 9.45 3.40 4.81
CA LEU A 135 10.06 4.59 4.23
C LEU A 135 11.56 4.41 3.97
N LEU A 136 12.19 3.34 4.45
CA LEU A 136 13.63 3.12 4.29
C LEU A 136 14.12 3.18 2.83
N PRO A 137 13.46 2.54 1.84
CA PRO A 137 13.84 2.66 0.43
C PRO A 137 13.83 4.12 -0.05
N TYR A 138 12.79 4.88 0.34
CA TYR A 138 12.72 6.30 0.04
C TYR A 138 13.84 7.09 0.72
N LEU A 139 14.14 6.86 2.01
CA LEU A 139 15.22 7.55 2.73
C LEU A 139 16.58 7.32 2.06
N LEU A 140 16.86 6.09 1.62
CA LEU A 140 18.11 5.74 0.94
C LEU A 140 18.29 6.46 -0.41
N ILE A 141 17.19 6.77 -1.11
CA ILE A 141 17.21 7.50 -2.39
C ILE A 141 17.16 9.01 -2.16
N ALA A 142 16.36 9.47 -1.20
CA ALA A 142 16.13 10.87 -0.91
C ALA A 142 17.39 11.56 -0.39
N LEU A 143 18.20 10.91 0.45
CA LEU A 143 19.43 11.49 0.98
C LEU A 143 20.41 11.94 -0.11
N PRO A 144 20.89 11.06 -1.03
CA PRO A 144 21.77 11.51 -2.10
C PRO A 144 21.08 12.48 -3.07
N ALA A 145 19.80 12.27 -3.39
CA ALA A 145 19.04 13.17 -4.26
C ALA A 145 18.96 14.60 -3.69
N SER A 146 18.75 14.72 -2.38
CA SER A 146 18.67 16.00 -1.69
C SER A 146 19.99 16.77 -1.71
N LEU A 147 21.12 16.06 -1.61
CA LEU A 147 22.46 16.66 -1.71
C LEU A 147 22.72 17.21 -3.12
N ILE A 148 22.35 16.46 -4.15
CA ILE A 148 22.46 16.90 -5.55
C ILE A 148 21.56 18.12 -5.82
N MET A 149 20.31 18.10 -5.34
CA MET A 149 19.38 19.22 -5.53
C MET A 149 19.84 20.48 -4.80
N LYS A 150 20.39 20.36 -3.59
CA LYS A 150 20.92 21.50 -2.83
C LYS A 150 22.06 22.19 -3.57
N GLU A 151 22.94 21.42 -4.20
CA GLU A 151 24.05 21.97 -5.00
C GLU A 151 23.54 22.66 -6.28
N LEU A 152 22.51 22.10 -6.91
CA LEU A 152 21.95 22.61 -8.17
C LEU A 152 21.06 23.85 -7.99
N MET A 153 20.32 23.94 -6.87
CA MET A 153 19.25 24.92 -6.65
C MET A 153 19.51 25.80 -5.43
N SER A 154 20.72 26.39 -5.36
CA SER A 154 21.28 27.19 -4.25
C SER A 154 20.40 28.27 -3.60
N THR A 155 19.21 28.53 -4.15
CA THR A 155 18.24 29.56 -3.76
C THR A 155 16.96 29.05 -3.12
N ILE A 156 16.70 27.73 -3.03
CA ILE A 156 15.45 27.21 -2.42
C ILE A 156 15.72 26.62 -1.03
N HIS A 157 15.09 27.18 0.01
CA HIS A 157 14.97 26.57 1.34
C HIS A 157 14.00 25.38 1.31
N LEU A 158 14.38 24.32 0.59
CA LEU A 158 13.65 23.06 0.55
C LEU A 158 14.16 22.19 1.69
N SER A 159 13.25 21.61 2.49
CA SER A 159 13.66 20.61 3.47
C SER A 159 14.29 19.41 2.73
N LEU A 160 15.37 18.86 3.28
CA LEU A 160 16.17 17.80 2.63
C LEU A 160 15.33 16.56 2.27
N LEU A 161 14.27 16.28 3.03
CA LEU A 161 13.40 15.14 2.82
C LEU A 161 12.25 15.48 1.84
N GLU A 162 11.52 16.58 2.06
CA GLU A 162 10.30 16.85 1.27
C GLU A 162 10.61 17.21 -0.18
N GLY A 163 11.78 17.78 -0.45
CA GLY A 163 12.17 18.22 -1.78
C GLY A 163 12.15 17.15 -2.87
N PRO A 164 12.90 16.03 -2.73
CA PRO A 164 12.87 14.95 -3.70
C PRO A 164 11.60 14.10 -3.63
N ALA A 165 10.76 14.25 -2.59
CA ALA A 165 9.61 13.36 -2.35
C ALA A 165 8.60 13.37 -3.49
N ALA A 166 8.30 14.54 -4.08
CA ALA A 166 7.36 14.65 -5.20
C ALA A 166 7.83 13.87 -6.43
N LEU A 167 9.09 14.07 -6.84
CA LEU A 167 9.65 13.39 -8.00
C LEU A 167 9.75 11.86 -7.76
N ILE A 168 10.29 11.45 -6.61
CA ILE A 168 10.42 10.03 -6.26
C ILE A 168 9.04 9.37 -6.23
N SER A 169 8.05 10.01 -5.63
CA SER A 169 6.67 9.50 -5.58
C SER A 169 6.10 9.27 -6.97
N LEU A 170 6.20 10.28 -7.86
CA LEU A 170 5.70 10.16 -9.24
C LEU A 170 6.43 9.05 -10.01
N MET A 171 7.73 8.88 -9.80
CA MET A 171 8.50 7.79 -10.41
C MET A 171 7.99 6.42 -9.95
N PHE A 172 7.76 6.21 -8.66
CA PHE A 172 7.20 4.96 -8.13
C PHE A 172 5.78 4.71 -8.64
N MET A 173 4.93 5.74 -8.67
CA MET A 173 3.57 5.64 -9.22
C MET A 173 3.60 5.21 -10.69
N PHE A 174 4.36 5.90 -11.53
CA PHE A 174 4.44 5.62 -12.96
C PHE A 174 5.06 4.24 -13.25
N ALA A 175 6.20 3.93 -12.61
CA ALA A 175 6.84 2.62 -12.76
C ALA A 175 5.92 1.49 -12.30
N GLY A 176 5.23 1.65 -11.17
CA GLY A 176 4.25 0.70 -10.67
C GLY A 176 3.11 0.44 -11.64
N LEU A 177 2.50 1.50 -12.18
CA LEU A 177 1.42 1.40 -13.17
C LEU A 177 1.89 0.76 -14.48
N LEU A 178 3.09 1.10 -14.95
CA LEU A 178 3.67 0.51 -16.15
C LEU A 178 3.87 -1.00 -15.96
N ILE A 179 4.52 -1.40 -14.85
CA ILE A 179 4.73 -2.81 -14.51
C ILE A 179 3.38 -3.53 -14.40
N PHE A 180 2.41 -2.95 -13.70
CA PHE A 180 1.07 -3.51 -13.54
C PHE A 180 0.35 -3.73 -14.87
N THR A 181 0.40 -2.72 -15.76
CA THR A 181 -0.24 -2.77 -17.08
C THR A 181 0.43 -3.82 -17.98
N LEU A 182 1.76 -3.85 -18.04
CA LEU A 182 2.48 -4.85 -18.83
C LEU A 182 2.23 -6.28 -18.30
N SER A 183 2.14 -6.43 -16.98
CA SER A 183 1.85 -7.72 -16.34
C SER A 183 0.43 -8.19 -16.61
N THR A 184 -0.55 -7.30 -16.51
CA THR A 184 -1.95 -7.61 -16.82
C THR A 184 -2.14 -7.94 -18.30
N ALA A 185 -1.47 -7.22 -19.20
CA ALA A 185 -1.49 -7.53 -20.63
C ALA A 185 -0.86 -8.90 -20.92
N THR A 186 0.29 -9.20 -20.31
CA THR A 186 0.97 -10.51 -20.46
C THR A 186 0.10 -11.65 -19.95
N TRP A 187 -0.54 -11.44 -18.78
CA TRP A 187 -1.44 -12.41 -18.18
C TRP A 187 -2.67 -12.66 -19.05
N LEU A 188 -3.39 -11.62 -19.46
CA LEU A 188 -4.56 -11.72 -20.33
C LEU A 188 -4.22 -12.41 -21.66
N TYR A 189 -3.12 -12.02 -22.30
CA TYR A 189 -2.66 -12.65 -23.52
C TYR A 189 -2.41 -14.15 -23.32
N GLY A 190 -1.78 -14.54 -22.20
CA GLY A 190 -1.57 -15.94 -21.87
C GLY A 190 -2.87 -16.72 -21.66
N ARG A 191 -3.86 -16.08 -21.03
CA ARG A 191 -5.19 -16.66 -20.84
C ARG A 191 -5.93 -16.84 -22.16
N PHE A 192 -5.89 -15.86 -23.06
CA PHE A 192 -6.51 -15.95 -24.39
C PHE A 192 -5.89 -17.04 -25.25
N LYS A 193 -4.57 -17.26 -25.12
CA LYS A 193 -3.85 -18.36 -25.78
C LYS A 193 -4.01 -19.72 -25.10
N GLY A 194 -4.70 -19.80 -23.96
CA GLY A 194 -4.87 -21.05 -23.22
C GLY A 194 -3.58 -21.57 -22.58
N HIS A 195 -2.58 -20.70 -22.37
CA HIS A 195 -1.36 -21.09 -21.67
C HIS A 195 -1.69 -21.50 -20.22
N LYS A 196 -1.19 -22.67 -19.82
CA LYS A 196 -1.39 -23.23 -18.49
C LYS A 196 -0.53 -22.53 -17.43
N LEU A 197 0.69 -22.16 -17.81
CA LEU A 197 1.65 -21.40 -17.02
C LEU A 197 2.17 -20.24 -17.88
N ILE A 198 2.31 -19.07 -17.26
CA ILE A 198 2.77 -17.84 -17.92
C ILE A 198 4.16 -17.54 -17.35
N ASP A 199 5.20 -17.90 -18.10
CA ASP A 199 6.61 -17.82 -17.69
C ASP A 199 7.47 -16.95 -18.63
N TYR A 200 6.81 -16.18 -19.51
CA TYR A 200 7.44 -15.35 -20.54
C TYR A 200 7.27 -13.85 -20.30
N TRP A 201 8.02 -13.05 -21.06
CA TRP A 201 8.05 -11.57 -20.97
C TRP A 201 8.31 -11.08 -19.54
N ILE A 202 7.45 -10.22 -19.00
CA ILE A 202 7.62 -9.68 -17.64
C ILE A 202 7.54 -10.77 -16.57
N TYR A 203 6.81 -11.86 -16.83
CA TYR A 203 6.78 -13.03 -15.94
C TYR A 203 8.09 -13.81 -15.94
N LYS A 204 8.99 -13.61 -16.91
CA LYS A 204 10.35 -14.18 -16.85
C LYS A 204 11.23 -13.46 -15.82
N MET A 205 10.94 -12.18 -15.57
CA MET A 205 11.70 -11.32 -14.65
C MET A 205 11.19 -11.38 -13.21
N SER A 206 9.93 -11.76 -13.01
CA SER A 206 9.26 -11.78 -11.71
C SER A 206 8.07 -12.73 -11.78
N ARG A 207 7.82 -13.53 -10.74
CA ARG A 207 6.66 -14.45 -10.70
C ARG A 207 5.34 -13.74 -10.38
N HIS A 208 5.40 -12.62 -9.68
CA HIS A 208 4.23 -11.82 -9.32
C HIS A 208 4.39 -10.35 -9.74
N PRO A 209 4.55 -10.06 -11.04
CA PRO A 209 4.84 -8.71 -11.49
C PRO A 209 3.61 -7.80 -11.38
N GLN A 210 2.38 -8.33 -11.43
CA GLN A 210 1.15 -7.58 -11.13
C GLN A 210 1.15 -7.04 -9.69
N TYR A 211 1.42 -7.92 -8.71
CA TYR A 211 1.49 -7.52 -7.31
C TYR A 211 2.63 -6.56 -7.04
N LEU A 212 3.79 -6.75 -7.67
CA LEU A 212 4.88 -5.79 -7.60
C LEU A 212 4.46 -4.42 -8.13
N GLY A 213 3.83 -4.35 -9.31
CA GLY A 213 3.35 -3.10 -9.88
C GLY A 213 2.37 -2.37 -8.97
N PHE A 214 1.43 -3.09 -8.36
CA PHE A 214 0.49 -2.52 -7.39
C PHE A 214 1.17 -2.02 -6.10
N ILE A 215 2.12 -2.79 -5.54
CA ILE A 215 2.89 -2.39 -4.36
C ILE A 215 3.70 -1.12 -4.66
N LEU A 216 4.39 -1.05 -5.79
CA LEU A 216 5.17 0.14 -6.18
C LEU A 216 4.28 1.35 -6.42
N TRP A 217 3.15 1.18 -7.08
CA TRP A 217 2.21 2.27 -7.32
C TRP A 217 1.61 2.80 -6.01
N SER A 218 1.12 1.91 -5.14
CA SER A 218 0.58 2.29 -3.82
C SER A 218 1.65 2.83 -2.87
N TYR A 219 2.92 2.41 -3.03
CA TYR A 219 4.05 3.01 -2.33
C TYR A 219 4.28 4.45 -2.77
N GLY A 220 4.22 4.71 -4.08
CA GLY A 220 4.20 6.07 -4.60
C GLY A 220 3.09 6.89 -3.95
N LEU A 221 1.86 6.38 -3.91
CA LEU A 221 0.75 7.04 -3.21
C LEU A 221 1.04 7.31 -1.72
N LEU A 222 1.70 6.40 -1.00
CA LEU A 222 2.15 6.64 0.38
C LEU A 222 3.15 7.81 0.45
N LEU A 223 4.12 7.88 -0.47
CA LEU A 223 5.09 8.97 -0.51
C LEU A 223 4.45 10.32 -0.83
N THR A 224 3.29 10.34 -1.52
CA THR A 224 2.53 11.59 -1.72
C THR A 224 2.16 12.27 -0.40
N THR A 225 1.93 11.50 0.66
CA THR A 225 1.56 12.06 1.96
C THR A 225 2.73 12.75 2.65
N ILE A 226 3.97 12.52 2.22
CA ILE A 226 5.16 13.20 2.76
C ILE A 226 5.25 14.61 2.18
N TRP A 227 5.17 14.76 0.85
CA TRP A 227 5.27 16.09 0.23
C TRP A 227 3.97 16.89 0.33
N LEU A 228 2.81 16.27 0.09
CA LEU A 228 1.51 16.94 0.19
C LEU A 228 1.12 17.17 1.66
N GLY A 229 1.52 16.26 2.56
CA GLY A 229 1.35 16.44 4.00
C GLY A 229 2.20 17.58 4.55
N ALA A 230 3.40 17.80 4.02
CA ALA A 230 4.21 18.99 4.34
C ALA A 230 3.56 20.30 3.86
N GLN A 231 2.76 20.23 2.79
CA GLN A 231 1.96 21.35 2.29
C GLN A 231 0.62 21.51 3.01
N ALA A 232 0.24 20.57 3.88
CA ALA A 232 -0.98 20.68 4.67
C ALA A 232 -0.86 21.90 5.61
N PRO A 233 -1.81 22.85 5.53
CA PRO A 233 -1.88 24.02 6.40
C PRO A 233 -1.67 23.68 7.88
N ARG A 234 -0.83 24.47 8.59
CA ARG A 234 -0.28 24.24 9.95
C ARG A 234 -1.33 24.03 11.07
N GLY A 235 -2.07 22.94 11.00
CA GLY A 235 -3.05 22.49 11.97
C GLY A 235 -3.90 21.29 11.51
N GLY A 236 -3.84 20.91 10.24
CA GLY A 236 -4.40 19.66 9.71
C GLY A 236 -3.41 18.49 9.79
N TYR A 237 -2.73 18.27 10.93
CA TYR A 237 -1.72 17.23 11.03
C TYR A 237 -2.33 15.83 10.82
N VAL A 238 -1.90 15.16 9.75
CA VAL A 238 -2.25 13.78 9.42
C VAL A 238 -0.99 12.93 9.54
N PRO A 239 -0.91 11.99 10.49
CA PRO A 239 0.22 11.05 10.53
C PRO A 239 0.29 10.25 9.23
N THR A 240 1.48 10.13 8.66
CA THR A 240 1.75 9.27 7.50
C THR A 240 1.23 7.85 7.78
N PRO A 241 0.27 7.32 6.98
CA PRO A 241 -0.45 6.07 7.28
C PRO A 241 0.39 4.83 6.87
N THR A 242 1.62 4.77 7.35
CA THR A 242 2.58 3.72 6.99
C THR A 242 2.20 2.35 7.52
N LEU A 243 1.57 2.26 8.71
CA LEU A 243 1.11 0.99 9.25
C LEU A 243 0.02 0.34 8.37
N PRO A 244 -1.07 1.04 7.99
CA PRO A 244 -2.03 0.53 7.01
C PRO A 244 -1.39 0.08 5.69
N TRP A 245 -0.43 0.84 5.15
CA TRP A 245 0.27 0.45 3.93
C TRP A 245 1.13 -0.83 4.11
N LEU A 246 1.83 -0.94 5.24
CA LEU A 246 2.62 -2.12 5.59
C LEU A 246 1.74 -3.37 5.69
N ILE A 247 0.60 -3.26 6.38
CA ILE A 247 -0.38 -4.36 6.51
C ILE A 247 -0.89 -4.77 5.12
N SER A 248 -1.31 -3.81 4.28
CA SER A 248 -1.76 -4.08 2.91
C SER A 248 -0.70 -4.80 2.07
N THR A 249 0.55 -4.35 2.15
CA THR A 249 1.68 -4.97 1.43
C THR A 249 1.92 -6.41 1.89
N LEU A 250 1.91 -6.66 3.20
CA LEU A 250 2.06 -8.01 3.75
C LEU A 250 0.90 -8.93 3.36
N LEU A 251 -0.33 -8.41 3.28
CA LEU A 251 -1.48 -9.16 2.78
C LEU A 251 -1.30 -9.55 1.31
N ILE A 252 -0.83 -8.64 0.46
CA ILE A 252 -0.54 -8.94 -0.95
C ILE A 252 0.55 -10.02 -1.07
N ILE A 253 1.62 -9.92 -0.27
CA ILE A 253 2.68 -10.93 -0.22
C ILE A 253 2.13 -12.28 0.27
N THR A 254 1.22 -12.26 1.25
CA THR A 254 0.53 -13.46 1.75
C THR A 254 -0.26 -14.15 0.63
N VAL A 255 -1.04 -13.38 -0.13
CA VAL A 255 -1.81 -13.88 -1.28
C VAL A 255 -0.87 -14.47 -2.34
N ALA A 256 0.22 -13.78 -2.66
CA ALA A 256 1.22 -14.25 -3.62
C ALA A 256 1.87 -15.58 -3.19
N LEU A 257 2.26 -15.74 -1.91
CA LEU A 257 2.79 -16.98 -1.37
C LEU A 257 1.75 -18.12 -1.39
N TRP A 258 0.49 -17.79 -1.13
CA TRP A 258 -0.61 -18.76 -1.21
C TRP A 258 -0.81 -19.24 -2.65
N GLU A 259 -0.77 -18.31 -3.61
CA GLU A 259 -0.82 -18.65 -5.04
C GLU A 259 0.32 -19.57 -5.45
N GLU A 260 1.56 -19.35 -4.99
CA GLU A 260 2.67 -20.28 -5.28
C GLU A 260 2.35 -21.70 -4.78
N THR A 261 1.76 -21.81 -3.59
CA THR A 261 1.37 -23.11 -3.01
C THR A 261 0.32 -23.80 -3.89
N VAL A 262 -0.66 -23.05 -4.39
CA VAL A 262 -1.69 -23.57 -5.31
C VAL A 262 -1.06 -23.96 -6.66
N MET A 263 -0.16 -23.15 -7.18
CA MET A 263 0.51 -23.40 -8.46
C MET A 263 1.43 -24.61 -8.41
N ILE A 264 2.14 -24.84 -7.30
CA ILE A 264 2.92 -26.07 -7.08
C ILE A 264 2.02 -27.29 -7.09
N LYS A 265 0.86 -27.24 -6.41
CA LYS A 265 -0.11 -28.35 -6.42
C LYS A 265 -0.67 -28.63 -7.81
N LYS A 266 -0.89 -27.58 -8.61
CA LYS A 266 -1.52 -27.69 -9.93
C LYS A 266 -0.56 -28.07 -11.06
N HIS A 267 0.67 -27.56 -11.02
CA HIS A 267 1.65 -27.67 -12.12
C HIS A 267 2.92 -28.45 -11.73
N GLY A 268 3.07 -28.83 -10.46
CA GLY A 268 4.12 -29.72 -9.97
C GLY A 268 5.52 -29.28 -10.39
N LYS A 269 6.25 -30.18 -11.06
CA LYS A 269 7.65 -29.98 -11.50
C LYS A 269 7.83 -28.82 -12.49
N GLU A 270 6.81 -28.48 -13.28
CA GLU A 270 6.91 -27.38 -14.24
C GLU A 270 7.02 -26.03 -13.51
N TYR A 271 6.15 -25.80 -12.53
CA TYR A 271 6.21 -24.59 -11.72
C TYR A 271 7.44 -24.53 -10.82
N LEU A 272 7.92 -25.68 -10.31
CA LEU A 272 9.17 -25.72 -9.54
C LEU A 272 10.38 -25.24 -10.37
N ARG A 273 10.49 -25.67 -11.63
CA ARG A 273 11.54 -25.19 -12.55
C ARG A 273 11.44 -23.68 -12.81
N TYR A 274 10.22 -23.17 -13.02
CA TYR A 274 9.98 -21.74 -13.17
C TYR A 274 10.35 -20.95 -11.90
N ARG A 275 10.02 -21.50 -10.71
CA ARG A 275 10.36 -20.91 -9.41
C ARG A 275 11.87 -20.83 -9.15
N GLU A 276 12.64 -21.76 -9.69
CA GLU A 276 14.10 -21.78 -9.58
C GLU A 276 14.78 -20.76 -10.48
N SER A 277 14.21 -20.48 -11.66
CA SER A 277 14.81 -19.60 -12.68
C SER A 277 14.36 -18.14 -12.61
N THR A 278 13.18 -17.85 -12.06
CA THR A 278 12.61 -16.50 -11.98
C THR A 278 12.47 -16.08 -10.51
N PRO A 279 12.76 -14.83 -10.09
CA PRO A 279 12.60 -14.39 -8.70
C PRO A 279 11.12 -14.16 -8.32
N PHE A 280 10.82 -14.13 -7.00
CA PHE A 280 9.45 -14.00 -6.49
C PHE A 280 8.75 -12.70 -6.94
N MET A 281 9.33 -11.55 -6.59
CA MET A 281 8.84 -10.23 -6.99
C MET A 281 9.99 -9.40 -7.58
N ILE A 282 11.04 -9.18 -6.81
CA ILE A 282 12.25 -8.45 -7.23
C ILE A 282 13.48 -9.37 -7.20
N PRO A 283 14.44 -9.17 -8.12
CA PRO A 283 15.72 -9.88 -8.07
C PRO A 283 16.52 -9.38 -6.87
N LEU A 284 16.64 -10.22 -5.84
CA LEU A 284 17.41 -9.89 -4.64
C LEU A 284 18.88 -10.31 -4.81
N PRO A 285 19.84 -9.55 -4.23
CA PRO A 285 21.22 -10.00 -4.11
C PRO A 285 21.29 -11.37 -3.42
N LYS A 286 22.23 -12.23 -3.86
CA LYS A 286 22.36 -13.60 -3.35
C LYS A 286 22.48 -13.66 -1.83
N THR A 287 23.17 -12.68 -1.23
CA THR A 287 23.32 -12.51 0.22
C THR A 287 21.96 -12.33 0.90
N LEU A 288 21.16 -11.36 0.46
CA LEU A 288 19.85 -11.10 1.04
C LEU A 288 18.88 -12.27 0.82
N ALA A 289 18.89 -12.87 -0.37
CA ALA A 289 18.09 -14.06 -0.66
C ALA A 289 18.46 -15.24 0.27
N SER A 290 19.77 -15.44 0.52
CA SER A 290 20.24 -16.50 1.42
C SER A 290 19.89 -16.23 2.89
N LEU A 291 19.94 -14.97 3.34
CA LEU A 291 19.53 -14.57 4.69
C LEU A 291 18.04 -14.84 4.90
N LEU A 292 17.18 -14.40 3.97
CA LEU A 292 15.74 -14.66 4.03
C LEU A 292 15.44 -16.16 4.05
N ARG A 293 16.11 -16.96 3.21
CA ARG A 293 15.98 -18.42 3.22
C ARG A 293 16.41 -19.04 4.56
N ARG A 294 17.47 -18.54 5.20
CA ARG A 294 17.90 -19.01 6.52
C ARG A 294 16.87 -18.69 7.59
N ILE A 295 16.31 -17.48 7.59
CA ILE A 295 15.25 -17.09 8.53
C ILE A 295 14.04 -18.02 8.39
N VAL A 296 13.57 -18.24 7.16
CA VAL A 296 12.46 -19.16 6.88
C VAL A 296 12.79 -20.59 7.31
N LYS A 297 14.01 -21.07 7.01
CA LYS A 297 14.46 -22.42 7.40
C LYS A 297 14.56 -22.61 8.90
N VAL A 298 15.03 -21.62 9.64
CA VAL A 298 15.09 -21.67 11.11
C VAL A 298 13.68 -21.67 11.68
N LEU A 299 12.78 -20.83 11.16
CA LEU A 299 11.42 -20.68 11.66
C LEU A 299 10.52 -21.88 11.36
N LEU A 300 10.49 -22.32 10.10
CA LEU A 300 9.57 -23.35 9.62
C LEU A 300 10.21 -24.74 9.52
N ARG A 301 11.52 -24.87 9.76
CA ARG A 301 12.33 -26.08 9.47
C ARG A 301 12.31 -26.52 8.01
N LYS A 302 11.78 -25.68 7.12
CA LYS A 302 11.61 -25.91 5.68
C LYS A 302 12.08 -24.69 4.89
N THR A 303 12.41 -24.87 3.62
CA THR A 303 12.89 -23.76 2.76
C THR A 303 11.78 -22.84 2.29
N TYR A 304 10.53 -23.32 2.26
CA TYR A 304 9.35 -22.57 1.82
C TYR A 304 8.12 -22.97 2.63
N PRO A 305 7.14 -22.06 2.82
CA PRO A 305 5.86 -22.41 3.40
C PRO A 305 5.01 -23.25 2.42
N GLU A 306 4.29 -24.25 2.93
CA GLU A 306 3.51 -25.21 2.12
C GLU A 306 1.99 -25.13 2.36
N ASN A 307 1.57 -24.40 3.39
CA ASN A 307 0.17 -24.23 3.74
C ASN A 307 -0.12 -22.82 4.26
N LEU A 308 -1.40 -22.44 4.25
CA LEU A 308 -1.83 -21.11 4.66
C LEU A 308 -1.43 -20.77 6.12
N LYS A 309 -1.42 -21.75 7.03
CA LYS A 309 -1.04 -21.51 8.44
C LYS A 309 0.43 -21.15 8.56
N GLU A 310 1.32 -21.83 7.84
CA GLU A 310 2.75 -21.51 7.77
C GLU A 310 3.00 -20.12 7.17
N ILE A 311 2.27 -19.77 6.09
CA ILE A 311 2.34 -18.44 5.48
C ILE A 311 1.91 -17.36 6.49
N LEU A 312 0.76 -17.53 7.14
CA LEU A 312 0.24 -16.57 8.12
C LEU A 312 1.17 -16.43 9.34
N CYS A 313 1.76 -17.52 9.81
CA CYS A 313 2.74 -17.48 10.90
C CYS A 313 3.99 -16.68 10.51
N LEU A 314 4.55 -16.98 9.33
CA LEU A 314 5.71 -16.26 8.79
C LEU A 314 5.40 -14.76 8.62
N MET A 315 4.27 -14.42 8.01
CA MET A 315 3.85 -13.05 7.78
C MET A 315 3.54 -12.30 9.09
N GLY A 316 2.96 -12.98 10.08
CA GLY A 316 2.74 -12.42 11.41
C GLY A 316 4.05 -12.09 12.12
N LEU A 317 5.05 -12.97 12.05
CA LEU A 317 6.39 -12.69 12.59
C LEU A 317 7.05 -11.53 11.85
N CYS A 318 7.01 -11.52 10.51
CA CYS A 318 7.53 -10.41 9.72
C CYS A 318 6.84 -9.09 10.07
N ALA A 319 5.52 -9.09 10.23
CA ALA A 319 4.75 -7.91 10.66
C ALA A 319 5.24 -7.41 12.02
N ALA A 320 5.34 -8.29 13.02
CA ALA A 320 5.81 -7.93 14.35
C ALA A 320 7.23 -7.35 14.32
N THR A 321 8.16 -7.98 13.59
CA THR A 321 9.53 -7.48 13.45
C THR A 321 9.57 -6.11 12.76
N LEU A 322 8.84 -5.93 11.66
CA LEU A 322 8.81 -4.67 10.92
C LEU A 322 8.16 -3.53 11.73
N ILE A 323 7.13 -3.85 12.52
CA ILE A 323 6.51 -2.90 13.45
C ILE A 323 7.50 -2.49 14.54
N LEU A 324 8.20 -3.45 15.16
CA LEU A 324 9.21 -3.16 16.19
C LEU A 324 10.36 -2.30 15.64
N LEU A 325 10.85 -2.64 14.44
CA LEU A 325 11.88 -1.85 13.75
C LEU A 325 11.39 -0.46 13.32
N SER A 326 10.07 -0.26 13.21
CA SER A 326 9.50 1.05 12.91
C SER A 326 9.48 1.98 14.12
N ILE A 327 9.55 1.47 15.36
CA ILE A 327 9.43 2.30 16.58
C ILE A 327 10.49 3.42 16.62
N PRO A 328 11.80 3.16 16.44
CA PRO A 328 12.80 4.22 16.46
C PRO A 328 12.56 5.28 15.38
N LEU A 329 12.23 4.85 14.16
CA LEU A 329 11.93 5.75 13.04
C LEU A 329 10.63 6.55 13.26
N ALA A 330 9.65 5.94 13.92
CA ALA A 330 8.39 6.59 14.25
C ALA A 330 8.53 7.64 15.34
N LEU A 331 9.54 7.54 16.21
CA LEU A 331 9.87 8.51 17.25
C LEU A 331 10.84 9.60 16.78
N THR A 332 11.69 9.34 15.79
CA THR A 332 12.67 10.32 15.29
C THR A 332 12.14 11.18 14.16
N LEU A 333 11.29 10.63 13.30
CA LEU A 333 10.65 11.34 12.17
C LEU A 333 9.27 11.89 12.55
N SER A 334 8.95 11.98 13.84
CA SER A 334 7.59 12.27 14.33
C SER A 334 7.18 13.72 14.28
#